data_AF-A0A933MXE0-F1
#
_entry.id   AF-A0A933MXE0-F1
#
_cell.length_a   1.000
_cell.length_b   1.000
_cell.length_c   1.000
_cell.angle_alpha   90.00
_cell.angle_beta   90.00
_cell.angle_gamma   90.00
#
_symmetry.space_group_name_H-M   'P 1'
#
loop_
_entity.id
_entity.type
_entity.pdbx_description
1 polymer ?
#
loop_
_entity_poly.entity_id
_entity_poly.type
_entity_poly.pdbx_seq_one_letter_code
_entity_poly.pdbx_strand_id
1 'polypeptide(L)'
;MPATATSGTPFMLPSIGENPGSRKVMMVVHGAGHFAEADLQPVADAVAARLGRPINFVPVVYADVMNPPLGRAGVSVGVDASQEKKLQDDLEKEMTRDAFLRAFADVPADQLLTALATAALPGGFNLVNTISTIVRTGQVGSITPDLLNAFSAAFPSIPIPNWLNKKAPSTTPDAMGGLDLTFVIKEVCQYLANANVQSAIQTQVKQKLDQAALAYDEIVLVSHSLGTVVTFDVLHDCADQYAKVTHWFTLGCPLVKVMRIGQRRDLGKINYGTVKHWFNIYDSTDLVANALGPSFCRPEFLLHDIFVDIASDPLPSHDYFTNPQTLEYIAAAMR
;
A
#
# COMPACT_ATOMS: atom_id res chain seq x y z
N MET A 1 -8.30 23.91 18.54
CA MET A 1 -7.38 24.79 17.78
C MET A 1 -6.67 23.91 16.78
N PRO A 2 -6.64 24.23 15.48
CA PRO A 2 -5.90 23.41 14.53
C PRO A 2 -4.41 23.54 14.84
N ALA A 3 -3.73 22.41 14.98
CA ALA A 3 -2.28 22.39 15.14
C ALA A 3 -1.68 22.99 13.87
N THR A 4 -0.96 24.10 14.01
CA THR A 4 -0.14 24.66 12.94
C THR A 4 0.89 23.61 12.55
N ALA A 5 0.80 23.09 11.33
CA ALA A 5 1.79 22.18 10.75
C ALA A 5 3.18 22.83 10.93
N THR A 6 3.96 22.28 11.85
CA THR A 6 5.34 22.71 12.06
C THR A 6 6.06 22.49 10.73
N SER A 7 6.63 23.54 10.16
CA SER A 7 7.48 23.46 8.98
C SER A 7 8.67 22.57 9.30
N GLY A 8 8.52 21.26 9.06
CA GLY A 8 9.57 20.28 9.24
C GLY A 8 10.77 20.70 8.41
N THR A 9 11.96 20.59 8.98
CA THR A 9 13.22 20.80 8.28
C THR A 9 13.17 20.06 6.94
N PRO A 10 13.50 20.70 5.80
CA PRO A 10 13.43 20.04 4.51
C PRO A 10 14.22 18.74 4.60
N PHE A 11 13.53 17.61 4.38
CA PHE A 11 14.20 16.32 4.32
C PHE A 11 15.17 16.37 3.14
N MET A 12 16.46 16.47 3.45
CA MET A 12 17.49 16.23 2.44
C MET A 12 17.55 14.73 2.21
N LEU A 13 17.20 14.28 1.00
CA LEU A 13 17.67 12.99 0.54
C LEU A 13 19.20 12.96 0.72
N PRO A 14 19.79 11.84 1.16
CA PRO A 14 21.25 11.70 1.23
C PRO A 14 21.85 12.24 -0.07
N SER A 15 22.89 13.10 -0.04
CA SER A 15 23.36 13.75 -1.26
C SER A 15 23.72 12.70 -2.31
N ILE A 16 22.86 12.53 -3.29
CA ILE A 16 23.05 11.57 -4.36
C ILE A 16 23.93 12.32 -5.34
N GLY A 17 25.16 11.85 -5.53
CA GLY A 17 26.08 12.48 -6.48
C GLY A 17 25.39 12.60 -7.82
N GLU A 18 25.04 13.83 -8.23
CA GLU A 18 24.46 14.08 -9.53
C GLU A 18 25.51 13.71 -10.59
N ASN A 19 25.12 12.88 -11.55
CA ASN A 19 25.90 12.69 -12.76
C ASN A 19 25.28 13.57 -13.85
N PRO A 20 25.72 14.83 -14.00
CA PRO A 20 25.15 15.76 -14.97
C PRO A 20 25.34 15.20 -16.38
N GLY A 21 24.26 14.67 -16.95
CA GLY A 21 24.25 14.02 -18.27
C GLY A 21 23.64 12.62 -18.29
N SER A 22 23.40 12.00 -17.13
CA SER A 22 22.72 10.70 -17.05
C SER A 22 21.29 10.78 -17.58
N ARG A 23 20.94 9.91 -18.54
CA ARG A 23 19.56 9.82 -19.04
C ARG A 23 18.74 9.04 -18.02
N LYS A 24 17.93 9.75 -17.24
CA LYS A 24 17.02 9.17 -16.25
C LYS A 24 15.62 8.92 -16.83
N VAL A 25 14.96 7.87 -16.37
CA VAL A 25 13.54 7.59 -16.63
C VAL A 25 12.80 7.33 -15.34
N MET A 26 11.59 7.89 -15.23
CA MET A 26 10.65 7.52 -14.19
C MET A 26 9.75 6.41 -14.72
N MET A 27 9.76 5.25 -14.08
CA MET A 27 8.89 4.13 -14.42
C MET A 27 7.84 3.96 -13.31
N VAL A 28 6.56 4.03 -13.65
CA VAL A 28 5.46 3.88 -12.68
C VAL A 28 4.71 2.58 -12.92
N VAL A 29 4.69 1.70 -11.91
CA VAL A 29 3.95 0.43 -11.92
C VAL A 29 2.71 0.56 -11.02
N HIS A 30 1.53 0.59 -11.63
CA HIS A 30 0.28 0.79 -10.89
C HIS A 30 -0.50 -0.50 -10.64
N GLY A 31 -1.01 -0.63 -9.42
CA GLY A 31 -1.67 -1.83 -8.91
C GLY A 31 -3.04 -2.16 -9.48
N ALA A 32 -3.89 -1.13 -9.66
CA ALA A 32 -5.31 -1.37 -9.85
C ALA A 32 -5.67 -1.67 -11.31
N GLY A 33 -6.47 -2.71 -11.50
CA GLY A 33 -6.80 -3.34 -12.78
C GLY A 33 -7.77 -2.54 -13.67
N HIS A 34 -8.04 -1.28 -13.36
CA HIS A 34 -8.87 -0.39 -14.19
C HIS A 34 -8.10 0.82 -14.75
N PHE A 35 -6.81 0.98 -14.40
CA PHE A 35 -6.01 2.10 -14.86
C PHE A 35 -5.48 1.86 -16.28
N ALA A 36 -5.61 2.87 -17.12
CA ALA A 36 -4.92 2.98 -18.40
C ALA A 36 -3.58 3.72 -18.23
N GLU A 37 -2.68 3.59 -19.21
CA GLU A 37 -1.40 4.31 -19.20
C GLU A 37 -1.60 5.83 -19.09
N ALA A 38 -2.66 6.37 -19.71
CA ALA A 38 -3.00 7.80 -19.68
C ALA A 38 -3.36 8.31 -18.27
N ASP A 39 -3.88 7.45 -17.39
CA ASP A 39 -4.26 7.83 -16.03
C ASP A 39 -3.04 8.12 -15.15
N LEU A 40 -1.84 7.67 -15.55
CA LEU A 40 -0.59 7.93 -14.85
C LEU A 40 0.17 9.16 -15.39
N GLN A 41 -0.25 9.72 -16.53
CA GLN A 41 0.38 10.91 -17.11
C GLN A 41 0.36 12.13 -16.17
N PRO A 42 -0.73 12.42 -15.42
CA PRO A 42 -0.75 13.53 -14.47
C PRO A 42 0.37 13.47 -13.42
N VAL A 43 0.80 12.26 -13.03
CA VAL A 43 1.93 12.05 -12.11
C VAL A 43 3.24 12.53 -12.74
N ALA A 44 3.48 12.14 -14.00
CA ALA A 44 4.66 12.55 -14.75
C ALA A 44 4.69 14.06 -14.97
N ASP A 45 3.55 14.65 -15.31
CA ASP A 45 3.42 16.11 -15.51
C ASP A 45 3.69 16.86 -14.20
N ALA A 46 3.18 16.36 -13.07
CA ALA A 46 3.39 16.97 -11.77
C ALA A 46 4.84 16.89 -11.27
N VAL A 47 5.57 15.82 -11.61
CA VAL A 47 7.01 15.68 -11.35
C VAL A 47 7.82 16.58 -12.29
N ALA A 48 7.49 16.61 -13.59
CA ALA A 48 8.14 17.49 -14.57
C ALA A 48 8.00 18.97 -14.21
N ALA A 49 6.80 19.39 -13.76
CA ALA A 49 6.55 20.75 -13.30
C ALA A 49 7.46 21.16 -12.14
N ARG A 50 7.68 20.26 -11.17
CA ARG A 50 8.59 20.50 -10.03
C ARG A 50 10.06 20.58 -10.43
N LEU A 51 10.43 19.85 -11.47
CA LEU A 51 11.78 19.89 -12.03
C LEU A 51 12.01 21.09 -12.96
N GLY A 52 10.94 21.76 -13.40
CA GLY A 52 11.02 22.81 -14.41
C GLY A 52 11.49 22.31 -15.79
N ARG A 53 11.37 21.00 -16.06
CA ARG A 53 11.80 20.36 -17.31
C ARG A 53 10.99 19.07 -17.58
N PRO A 54 10.81 18.67 -18.85
CA PRO A 54 10.20 17.38 -19.17
C PRO A 54 11.05 16.22 -18.63
N ILE A 55 10.39 15.10 -18.33
CA ILE A 55 11.02 13.85 -17.91
C ILE A 55 10.72 12.73 -18.90
N ASN A 56 11.60 11.74 -18.96
CA ASN A 56 11.26 10.47 -19.59
C ASN A 56 10.37 9.68 -18.64
N PHE A 57 9.28 9.14 -19.17
CA PHE A 57 8.25 8.48 -18.39
C PHE A 57 7.82 7.16 -19.05
N VAL A 58 7.72 6.10 -18.24
CA VAL A 58 7.25 4.77 -18.68
C VAL A 58 6.14 4.32 -17.75
N PRO A 59 4.86 4.43 -18.16
CA PRO A 59 3.77 3.84 -17.42
C PRO A 59 3.75 2.32 -17.62
N VAL A 60 3.44 1.60 -16.56
CA VAL A 60 3.20 0.16 -16.57
C VAL A 60 1.89 -0.12 -15.85
N VAL A 61 0.90 -0.50 -16.65
CA VAL A 61 -0.42 -0.94 -16.21
C VAL A 61 -0.66 -2.33 -16.80
N TYR A 62 -1.47 -3.13 -16.10
CA TYR A 62 -1.78 -4.51 -16.48
C TYR A 62 -3.27 -4.81 -16.26
N ALA A 63 -4.09 -3.77 -16.40
CA ALA A 63 -5.55 -3.84 -16.32
C ALA A 63 -6.14 -4.89 -17.28
N ASP A 64 -5.55 -5.05 -18.46
CA ASP A 64 -5.95 -6.01 -19.48
C ASP A 64 -5.71 -7.47 -19.07
N VAL A 65 -4.76 -7.72 -18.16
CA VAL A 65 -4.48 -9.05 -17.61
C VAL A 65 -5.43 -9.37 -16.46
N MET A 66 -5.67 -8.40 -15.57
CA MET A 66 -6.56 -8.57 -14.41
C MET A 66 -8.03 -8.65 -14.83
N ASN A 67 -8.43 -7.86 -15.82
CA ASN A 67 -9.79 -7.72 -16.33
C ASN A 67 -9.82 -7.95 -17.85
N PRO A 68 -9.61 -9.20 -18.32
CA PRO A 68 -9.57 -9.47 -19.75
C PRO A 68 -10.92 -9.11 -20.41
N PRO A 69 -10.92 -8.47 -21.59
CA PRO A 69 -12.15 -8.14 -22.31
C PRO A 69 -13.00 -9.39 -22.56
N LEU A 70 -14.32 -9.25 -22.40
CA LEU A 70 -15.30 -10.31 -22.70
C LEU A 70 -15.05 -10.85 -24.13
N GLY A 71 -14.68 -12.12 -24.24
CA GLY A 71 -14.48 -12.80 -25.54
C GLY A 71 -13.03 -13.16 -25.88
N ARG A 72 -12.02 -12.66 -25.16
CA ARG A 72 -10.75 -13.39 -25.11
C ARG A 72 -10.97 -14.59 -24.19
N ALA A 73 -10.62 -15.79 -24.64
CA ALA A 73 -10.53 -16.94 -23.75
C ALA A 73 -9.58 -16.52 -22.63
N GLY A 74 -10.16 -16.16 -21.48
CA GLY A 74 -9.39 -15.72 -20.34
C GLY A 74 -8.38 -16.80 -20.01
N VAL A 75 -7.27 -16.43 -19.40
CA VAL A 75 -6.35 -17.41 -18.83
C VAL A 75 -7.03 -18.04 -17.62
N SER A 76 -8.08 -18.84 -17.87
CA SER A 76 -8.88 -19.56 -16.89
C SER A 76 -8.20 -20.89 -16.65
N VAL A 77 -7.02 -20.83 -16.06
CA VAL A 77 -6.39 -22.00 -15.48
C VAL A 77 -6.90 -22.08 -14.05
N GLY A 78 -7.32 -23.28 -13.63
CA GLY A 78 -7.98 -23.52 -12.35
C GLY A 78 -7.14 -23.02 -11.18
N VAL A 79 -7.42 -21.79 -10.75
CA VAL A 79 -7.08 -21.36 -9.40
C VAL A 79 -7.87 -22.28 -8.49
N ASP A 80 -7.19 -22.89 -7.53
CA ASP A 80 -7.87 -23.61 -6.48
C ASP A 80 -8.70 -22.59 -5.69
N ALA A 81 -10.00 -22.55 -5.96
CA ALA A 81 -10.93 -21.60 -5.36
C ALA A 81 -10.88 -21.65 -3.82
N SER A 82 -10.49 -22.78 -3.24
CA SER A 82 -10.30 -22.91 -1.79
C SER A 82 -9.07 -22.15 -1.30
N GLN A 83 -7.97 -22.16 -2.07
CA GLN A 83 -6.75 -21.42 -1.75
C GLN A 83 -6.95 -19.92 -1.92
N GLU A 84 -7.59 -19.50 -3.01
CA GLU A 84 -7.92 -18.09 -3.24
C GLU A 84 -8.81 -17.55 -2.13
N LYS A 85 -9.89 -18.28 -1.79
CA LYS A 85 -10.78 -17.89 -0.69
C LYS A 85 -10.02 -17.82 0.64
N LYS A 86 -9.19 -18.80 0.97
CA LYS A 86 -8.39 -18.78 2.20
C LYS A 86 -7.48 -17.55 2.25
N LEU A 87 -6.82 -17.22 1.14
CA LEU A 87 -5.95 -16.06 1.05
C LEU A 87 -6.73 -14.76 1.23
N GLN A 88 -7.92 -14.67 0.64
CA GLN A 88 -8.84 -13.55 0.84
C GLN A 88 -9.26 -13.39 2.29
N ASP A 89 -9.70 -14.48 2.93
CA ASP A 89 -10.10 -14.47 4.35
C ASP A 89 -8.93 -14.05 5.26
N ASP A 90 -7.72 -14.56 5.00
CA ASP A 90 -6.51 -14.22 5.76
C ASP A 90 -6.12 -12.74 5.58
N LEU A 91 -6.21 -12.21 4.35
CA LEU A 91 -5.88 -10.82 4.06
C LEU A 91 -6.93 -9.85 4.63
N GLU A 92 -8.22 -10.17 4.52
CA GLU A 92 -9.30 -9.38 5.12
C GLU A 92 -9.17 -9.31 6.65
N LYS A 93 -8.84 -10.45 7.27
CA LYS A 93 -8.53 -10.52 8.71
C LYS A 93 -7.37 -9.60 9.09
N GLU A 94 -6.30 -9.58 8.30
CA GLU A 94 -5.14 -8.74 8.54
C GLU A 94 -5.45 -7.24 8.37
N MET A 95 -6.22 -6.88 7.35
CA MET A 95 -6.68 -5.50 7.13
C MET A 95 -7.58 -5.03 8.28
N THR A 96 -8.53 -5.88 8.70
CA THR A 96 -9.42 -5.62 9.83
C THR A 96 -8.64 -5.43 11.14
N ARG A 97 -7.65 -6.30 11.39
CA ARG A 97 -6.78 -6.19 12.57
C ARG A 97 -6.03 -4.86 12.59
N ASP A 98 -5.48 -4.43 11.46
CA ASP A 98 -4.75 -3.16 11.38
C ASP A 98 -5.66 -1.94 11.51
N ALA A 99 -6.82 -1.97 10.87
CA ALA A 99 -7.83 -0.92 11.03
C ALA A 99 -8.24 -0.77 12.50
N PHE A 100 -8.42 -1.91 13.18
CA PHE A 100 -8.66 -1.94 14.62
C PHE A 100 -7.48 -1.32 15.38
N LEU A 101 -6.26 -1.81 15.22
CA LEU A 101 -5.09 -1.30 15.96
C LEU A 101 -4.89 0.21 15.80
N ARG A 102 -5.13 0.75 14.60
CA ARG A 102 -5.04 2.20 14.33
C ARG A 102 -6.13 2.98 15.04
N ALA A 103 -7.36 2.49 15.07
CA ALA A 103 -8.46 3.14 15.78
C ALA A 103 -8.19 3.28 17.30
N PHE A 104 -7.32 2.45 17.87
CA PHE A 104 -6.92 2.53 19.27
C PHE A 104 -5.55 3.18 19.51
N ALA A 105 -4.80 3.53 18.46
CA ALA A 105 -3.45 4.06 18.60
C ALA A 105 -3.43 5.40 19.37
N ASP A 106 -4.47 6.22 19.20
CA ASP A 106 -4.60 7.53 19.86
C ASP A 106 -5.38 7.48 21.18
N VAL A 107 -5.81 6.30 21.62
CA VAL A 107 -6.57 6.15 22.86
C VAL A 107 -5.60 6.13 24.02
N PRO A 108 -5.69 7.08 24.97
CA PRO A 108 -4.83 7.08 26.15
C PRO A 108 -4.92 5.75 26.90
N ALA A 109 -3.78 5.21 27.33
CA ALA A 109 -3.69 3.88 27.94
C ALA A 109 -4.56 3.75 29.21
N ASP A 110 -4.72 4.83 29.97
CA ASP A 110 -5.60 4.91 31.14
C ASP A 110 -7.08 4.82 30.77
N GLN A 111 -7.50 5.43 29.65
CA GLN A 111 -8.86 5.29 29.11
C GLN A 111 -9.11 3.86 28.62
N LEU A 112 -8.13 3.27 27.93
CA LEU A 112 -8.21 1.87 27.49
C LEU A 112 -8.34 0.93 28.69
N LEU A 113 -7.50 1.09 29.72
CA LEU A 113 -7.53 0.28 30.93
C LEU A 113 -8.83 0.46 31.73
N THR A 114 -9.34 1.69 31.83
CA THR A 114 -10.61 2.00 32.51
C THR A 114 -11.77 1.28 31.84
N ALA A 115 -11.80 1.24 30.51
CA ALA A 115 -12.85 0.54 29.79
C ALA A 115 -12.71 -0.99 29.88
N LEU A 116 -11.49 -1.54 29.85
CA LEU A 116 -11.26 -2.97 30.08
C LEU A 116 -11.66 -3.38 31.51
N ALA A 117 -11.44 -2.50 32.50
CA ALA A 117 -11.86 -2.72 33.88
C ALA A 117 -13.39 -2.63 34.05
N THR A 118 -14.04 -1.69 33.37
CA THR A 118 -15.51 -1.52 33.39
C THR A 118 -16.21 -2.72 32.72
N ALA A 119 -15.60 -3.27 31.67
CA ALA A 119 -16.05 -4.48 30.99
C ALA A 119 -15.93 -5.76 31.85
N ALA A 120 -15.19 -5.75 32.95
CA ALA A 120 -14.97 -6.91 33.82
C ALA A 120 -15.99 -7.05 34.98
N LEU A 121 -16.99 -6.18 35.06
CA LEU A 121 -18.03 -6.24 36.09
C LEU A 121 -19.03 -7.41 35.87
N PRO A 122 -19.71 -7.93 36.91
CA PRO A 122 -20.59 -9.09 36.80
C PRO A 122 -21.81 -8.79 35.90
N GLY A 123 -21.92 -9.50 34.77
CA GLY A 123 -22.88 -9.22 33.69
C GLY A 123 -22.31 -8.36 32.55
N GLY A 124 -21.07 -7.90 32.69
CA GLY A 124 -20.33 -7.06 31.76
C GLY A 124 -19.80 -7.85 30.57
N PHE A 125 -20.10 -7.32 29.39
CA PHE A 125 -19.48 -7.68 28.12
C PHE A 125 -17.98 -7.92 28.29
N ASN A 126 -17.46 -9.11 27.97
CA ASN A 126 -16.02 -9.35 28.04
C ASN A 126 -15.33 -8.70 26.84
N LEU A 127 -15.25 -7.37 26.88
CA LEU A 127 -14.65 -6.53 25.87
C LEU A 127 -13.20 -6.93 25.62
N VAL A 128 -12.49 -7.39 26.65
CA VAL A 128 -11.13 -7.96 26.51
C VAL A 128 -11.14 -9.17 25.59
N ASN A 129 -12.07 -10.12 25.77
CA ASN A 129 -12.20 -11.29 24.90
C ASN A 129 -12.74 -10.92 23.52
N THR A 130 -13.66 -9.96 23.39
CA THR A 130 -14.18 -9.52 22.09
C THR A 130 -13.10 -8.78 21.29
N ILE A 131 -12.40 -7.83 21.91
CA ILE A 131 -11.24 -7.14 21.35
C ILE A 131 -10.13 -8.14 21.04
N SER A 132 -9.78 -9.01 21.98
CA SER A 132 -8.78 -10.06 21.75
C SER A 132 -9.21 -11.02 20.65
N THR A 133 -10.50 -11.32 20.50
CA THR A 133 -11.02 -12.17 19.41
C THR A 133 -10.95 -11.41 18.10
N ILE A 134 -11.37 -10.15 18.03
CA ILE A 134 -11.24 -9.32 16.82
C ILE A 134 -9.76 -9.17 16.43
N VAL A 135 -8.88 -8.87 17.39
CA VAL A 135 -7.43 -8.70 17.17
C VAL A 135 -6.75 -10.02 16.78
N ARG A 136 -7.12 -11.16 17.38
CA ARG A 136 -6.50 -12.48 17.07
C ARG A 136 -7.11 -13.15 15.85
N THR A 137 -8.41 -13.00 15.64
CA THR A 137 -9.16 -13.77 14.65
C THR A 137 -9.56 -12.96 13.44
N GLY A 138 -9.60 -11.63 13.51
CA GLY A 138 -10.17 -10.74 12.49
C GLY A 138 -11.62 -11.03 12.14
N GLN A 139 -12.27 -11.99 12.80
CA GLN A 139 -13.66 -12.31 12.57
C GLN A 139 -14.51 -11.28 13.30
N VAL A 140 -15.05 -10.35 12.52
CA VAL A 140 -16.17 -9.50 12.91
C VAL A 140 -17.44 -10.37 12.85
N GLY A 141 -17.51 -11.41 13.67
CA GLY A 141 -18.76 -12.15 13.84
C GLY A 141 -19.81 -11.17 14.32
N SER A 142 -20.75 -10.81 13.44
CA SER A 142 -21.85 -9.86 13.63
C SER A 142 -21.67 -8.96 14.85
N ILE A 143 -20.90 -7.89 14.71
CA ILE A 143 -20.96 -6.78 15.67
C ILE A 143 -22.43 -6.36 15.70
N THR A 144 -23.13 -6.72 16.77
CA THR A 144 -24.53 -6.35 16.91
C THR A 144 -24.60 -4.84 17.10
N PRO A 145 -25.68 -4.18 16.66
CA PRO A 145 -25.91 -2.77 17.00
C PRO A 145 -25.75 -2.50 18.51
N ASP A 146 -26.09 -3.47 19.35
CA ASP A 146 -25.90 -3.41 20.80
C ASP A 146 -24.42 -3.34 21.22
N LEU A 147 -23.51 -4.06 20.54
CA LEU A 147 -22.08 -3.97 20.79
C LEU A 147 -21.54 -2.59 20.42
N LEU A 148 -21.93 -2.07 19.26
CA LEU A 148 -21.56 -0.72 18.81
C LEU A 148 -22.08 0.34 19.77
N ASN A 149 -23.33 0.23 20.22
CA ASN A 149 -23.93 1.15 21.17
C ASN A 149 -23.24 1.08 22.54
N ALA A 150 -22.94 -0.13 23.04
CA ALA A 150 -22.20 -0.31 24.29
C ALA A 150 -20.78 0.26 24.20
N PHE A 151 -20.11 0.08 23.04
CA PHE A 151 -18.79 0.66 22.79
C PHE A 151 -18.84 2.19 22.74
N SER A 152 -19.77 2.78 21.98
CA SER A 152 -20.00 4.24 21.92
C SER A 152 -20.27 4.81 23.31
N ALA A 153 -21.04 4.10 24.14
CA ALA A 153 -21.37 4.53 25.48
C ALA A 153 -20.17 4.47 26.43
N ALA A 154 -19.33 3.43 26.30
CA ALA A 154 -18.11 3.27 27.09
C ALA A 154 -16.98 4.22 26.67
N PHE A 155 -16.97 4.61 25.40
CA PHE A 155 -15.93 5.44 24.78
C PHE A 155 -16.51 6.59 23.95
N PRO A 156 -17.25 7.53 24.57
CA PRO A 156 -17.91 8.61 23.83
C PRO A 156 -16.93 9.55 23.12
N SER A 157 -15.66 9.55 23.52
CA SER A 157 -14.57 10.32 22.92
C SER A 157 -13.80 9.57 21.82
N ILE A 158 -13.99 8.25 21.69
CA ILE A 158 -13.42 7.50 20.58
C ILE A 158 -14.47 7.55 19.47
N PRO A 159 -14.24 8.28 18.37
CA PRO A 159 -15.13 8.19 17.23
C PRO A 159 -15.14 6.74 16.79
N ILE A 160 -16.29 6.05 16.96
CA ILE A 160 -16.46 4.74 16.35
C ILE A 160 -16.26 4.99 14.87
N PRO A 161 -15.22 4.41 14.26
CA PRO A 161 -14.99 4.67 12.87
C PRO A 161 -16.23 4.21 12.09
N ASN A 162 -16.74 5.09 11.24
CA ASN A 162 -17.96 4.83 10.45
C ASN A 162 -17.85 3.57 9.55
N TRP A 163 -16.68 2.94 9.45
CA TRP A 163 -16.47 1.65 8.78
C TRP A 163 -16.97 0.44 9.57
N LEU A 164 -17.09 0.49 10.90
CA LEU A 164 -17.68 -0.61 11.70
C LEU A 164 -19.21 -0.67 11.59
N ASN A 165 -19.86 0.46 11.27
CA ASN A 165 -21.33 0.60 11.23
C ASN A 165 -21.90 0.63 9.80
N LYS A 166 -21.04 0.64 8.77
CA LYS A 166 -21.48 0.43 7.39
C LYS A 166 -21.68 -1.06 7.16
N LYS A 167 -22.96 -1.48 7.14
CA LYS A 167 -23.38 -2.50 6.17
C LYS A 167 -22.75 -2.10 4.82
N ALA A 168 -22.20 -3.08 4.09
CA ALA A 168 -21.65 -2.93 2.74
C ALA A 168 -22.36 -1.80 1.97
N PRO A 169 -21.60 -0.87 1.37
CA PRO A 169 -22.04 0.49 1.11
C PRO A 169 -23.37 0.57 0.35
N SER A 170 -24.26 1.39 0.89
CA SER A 170 -25.15 2.21 0.09
C SER A 170 -24.36 2.86 -1.06
N THR A 171 -24.97 2.95 -2.23
CA THR A 171 -24.49 3.46 -3.52
C THR A 171 -24.00 4.92 -3.55
N THR A 172 -23.27 5.40 -2.54
CA THR A 172 -22.67 6.74 -2.49
C THR A 172 -21.16 6.68 -2.16
N PRO A 173 -20.28 7.40 -2.88
CA PRO A 173 -18.86 7.04 -3.03
C PRO A 173 -17.89 7.49 -1.92
N ASP A 174 -18.33 8.15 -0.84
CA ASP A 174 -17.43 9.10 -0.15
C ASP A 174 -17.09 8.78 1.32
N ALA A 175 -16.34 7.71 1.59
CA ALA A 175 -15.66 7.59 2.90
C ALA A 175 -14.25 6.96 2.86
N MET A 176 -13.83 6.45 1.71
CA MET A 176 -12.45 6.01 1.44
C MET A 176 -11.97 6.52 0.07
N GLY A 177 -12.56 7.61 -0.45
CA GLY A 177 -12.26 8.06 -1.81
C GLY A 177 -12.68 7.09 -2.92
N GLY A 178 -13.72 6.30 -2.69
CA GLY A 178 -14.08 5.23 -3.62
C GLY A 178 -13.15 4.01 -3.62
N LEU A 179 -12.14 3.92 -2.74
CA LEU A 179 -11.33 2.70 -2.63
C LEU A 179 -12.17 1.57 -2.02
N ASP A 180 -12.64 0.68 -2.87
CA ASP A 180 -13.32 -0.55 -2.45
C ASP A 180 -12.26 -1.52 -1.90
N LEU A 181 -12.20 -1.66 -0.58
CA LEU A 181 -11.26 -2.57 0.08
C LEU A 181 -11.46 -4.02 -0.38
N THR A 182 -12.70 -4.42 -0.65
CA THR A 182 -13.00 -5.75 -1.20
C THR A 182 -12.38 -5.91 -2.58
N PHE A 183 -12.40 -4.86 -3.39
CA PHE A 183 -11.72 -4.85 -4.69
C PHE A 183 -10.20 -5.00 -4.55
N VAL A 184 -9.55 -4.22 -3.68
CA VAL A 184 -8.09 -4.32 -3.45
C VAL A 184 -7.69 -5.71 -2.97
N ILE A 185 -8.41 -6.26 -1.98
CA ILE A 185 -8.18 -7.61 -1.47
C ILE A 185 -8.30 -8.63 -2.60
N LYS A 186 -9.37 -8.54 -3.40
CA LYS A 186 -9.60 -9.43 -4.53
C LYS A 186 -8.46 -9.39 -5.54
N GLU A 187 -7.99 -8.20 -5.92
CA GLU A 187 -6.90 -8.06 -6.89
C GLU A 187 -5.57 -8.64 -6.36
N VAL A 188 -5.24 -8.36 -5.09
CA VAL A 188 -4.05 -8.95 -4.44
C VAL A 188 -4.17 -10.47 -4.40
N CYS A 189 -5.32 -11.00 -4.02
CA CYS A 189 -5.54 -12.45 -3.97
C CYS A 189 -5.49 -13.10 -5.34
N GLN A 190 -6.09 -12.49 -6.36
CA GLN A 190 -6.03 -12.96 -7.74
C GLN A 190 -4.59 -13.03 -8.24
N TYR A 191 -3.79 -11.99 -8.00
CA TYR A 191 -2.36 -11.99 -8.35
C TYR A 191 -1.57 -13.08 -7.61
N LEU A 192 -1.78 -13.23 -6.31
CA LEU A 192 -1.02 -14.17 -5.48
C LEU A 192 -1.42 -15.64 -5.70
N ALA A 193 -2.69 -15.92 -5.99
CA ALA A 193 -3.23 -17.28 -6.14
C ALA A 193 -3.18 -17.79 -7.60
N ASN A 194 -3.15 -16.91 -8.60
CA ASN A 194 -3.15 -17.30 -10.00
C ASN A 194 -1.76 -17.13 -10.63
N ALA A 195 -1.00 -18.22 -10.73
CA ALA A 195 0.34 -18.24 -11.30
C ALA A 195 0.43 -17.70 -12.74
N ASN A 196 -0.64 -17.81 -13.53
CA ASN A 196 -0.63 -17.28 -14.89
C ASN A 196 -0.87 -15.77 -14.94
N VAL A 197 -1.78 -15.26 -14.11
CA VAL A 197 -1.96 -13.82 -13.92
C VAL A 197 -0.66 -13.22 -13.41
N GLN A 198 -0.07 -13.83 -12.37
CA GLN A 198 1.23 -13.44 -11.85
C GLN A 198 2.31 -13.41 -12.94
N SER A 199 2.49 -14.52 -13.67
CA SER A 199 3.51 -14.63 -14.72
C SER A 199 3.29 -13.62 -15.85
N ALA A 200 2.04 -13.42 -16.29
CA ALA A 200 1.71 -12.45 -17.34
C ALA A 200 2.03 -11.02 -16.90
N ILE A 201 1.61 -10.63 -15.69
CA ILE A 201 1.88 -9.30 -15.13
C ILE A 201 3.38 -9.07 -14.93
N GLN A 202 4.07 -10.02 -14.30
CA GLN A 202 5.52 -9.93 -14.10
C GLN A 202 6.26 -9.85 -15.42
N THR A 203 5.81 -10.56 -16.45
CA THR A 203 6.41 -10.50 -17.80
C THR A 203 6.28 -9.10 -18.39
N GLN A 204 5.13 -8.45 -18.27
CA GLN A 204 4.95 -7.07 -18.75
C GLN A 204 5.88 -6.09 -18.00
N VAL A 205 5.98 -6.21 -16.67
CA VAL A 205 6.89 -5.37 -15.86
C VAL A 205 8.34 -5.59 -16.26
N LYS A 206 8.79 -6.85 -16.40
CA LYS A 206 10.15 -7.20 -16.84
C LYS A 206 10.45 -6.62 -18.23
N GLN A 207 9.54 -6.76 -19.19
CA GLN A 207 9.72 -6.20 -20.53
C GLN A 207 9.91 -4.67 -20.52
N LYS A 208 9.12 -3.95 -19.71
CA LYS A 208 9.24 -2.49 -19.58
C LYS A 208 10.54 -2.10 -18.86
N LEU A 209 10.98 -2.87 -17.85
CA LEU A 209 12.29 -2.69 -17.22
C LEU A 209 13.44 -2.95 -18.19
N ASP A 210 13.37 -4.00 -19.00
CA ASP A 210 14.38 -4.32 -20.01
C ASP A 210 14.51 -3.18 -21.03
N GLN A 211 13.37 -2.67 -21.53
CA GLN A 211 13.33 -1.52 -22.44
C GLN A 211 13.93 -0.26 -21.80
N ALA A 212 13.55 0.03 -20.54
CA ALA A 212 14.08 1.17 -19.81
C ALA A 212 15.59 1.03 -19.57
N ALA A 213 16.06 -0.16 -19.20
CA ALA A 213 17.47 -0.43 -18.94
C ALA A 213 18.33 -0.35 -20.21
N LEU A 214 17.76 -0.63 -21.39
CA LEU A 214 18.44 -0.42 -22.67
C LEU A 214 18.50 1.06 -23.06
N ALA A 215 17.42 1.80 -22.84
CA ALA A 215 17.27 3.18 -23.31
C ALA A 215 17.89 4.23 -22.39
N TYR A 216 17.98 3.96 -21.08
CA TYR A 216 18.33 4.93 -20.05
C TYR A 216 19.49 4.44 -19.18
N ASP A 217 20.13 5.36 -18.49
CA ASP A 217 21.30 5.10 -17.66
C ASP A 217 20.89 4.84 -16.20
N GLU A 218 19.77 5.43 -15.77
CA GLU A 218 19.16 5.24 -14.46
C GLU A 218 17.64 5.15 -14.54
N ILE A 219 17.07 4.30 -13.68
CA ILE A 219 15.63 4.08 -13.53
C ILE A 219 15.23 4.49 -12.10
N VAL A 220 14.33 5.47 -12.01
CA VAL A 220 13.58 5.77 -10.79
C VAL A 220 12.26 5.01 -10.90
N LEU A 221 12.17 3.91 -10.16
CA LEU A 221 11.02 3.04 -10.15
C LEU A 221 10.05 3.48 -9.07
N VAL A 222 8.78 3.66 -9.42
CA VAL A 222 7.72 4.02 -8.49
C VAL A 222 6.63 2.97 -8.64
N SER A 223 6.25 2.33 -7.56
CA SER A 223 5.15 1.36 -7.57
C SER A 223 4.10 1.72 -6.54
N HIS A 224 2.83 1.48 -6.89
CA HIS A 224 1.68 1.87 -6.08
C HIS A 224 0.71 0.72 -5.88
N SER A 225 0.19 0.57 -4.66
CA SER A 225 -0.82 -0.43 -4.30
C SER A 225 -0.37 -1.86 -4.65
N LEU A 226 -1.18 -2.67 -5.34
CA LEU A 226 -0.77 -4.00 -5.85
C LEU A 226 0.53 -3.96 -6.69
N GLY A 227 0.81 -2.84 -7.36
CA GLY A 227 2.03 -2.66 -8.14
C GLY A 227 3.29 -2.81 -7.29
N THR A 228 3.23 -2.52 -5.99
CA THR A 228 4.38 -2.74 -5.10
C THR A 228 4.68 -4.21 -4.90
N VAL A 229 3.66 -5.07 -4.80
CA VAL A 229 3.83 -6.53 -4.66
C VAL A 229 4.36 -7.12 -5.96
N VAL A 230 3.81 -6.68 -7.10
CA VAL A 230 4.29 -7.10 -8.42
C VAL A 230 5.76 -6.73 -8.61
N THR A 231 6.12 -5.47 -8.37
CA THR A 231 7.49 -5.00 -8.51
C THR A 231 8.41 -5.71 -7.52
N PHE A 232 7.97 -5.94 -6.29
CA PHE A 232 8.72 -6.72 -5.30
C PHE A 232 9.04 -8.10 -5.83
N ASP A 233 8.07 -8.83 -6.39
CA ASP A 233 8.31 -10.18 -6.91
C ASP A 233 9.30 -10.20 -8.06
N VAL A 234 9.18 -9.24 -8.98
CA VAL A 234 10.14 -9.09 -10.10
C VAL A 234 11.55 -8.83 -9.55
N LEU A 235 11.72 -7.83 -8.67
CA LEU A 235 13.03 -7.50 -8.13
C LEU A 235 13.58 -8.61 -7.21
N HIS A 236 12.72 -9.27 -6.44
CA HIS A 236 13.08 -10.40 -5.60
C HIS A 236 13.80 -11.49 -6.41
N ASP A 237 13.30 -11.80 -7.61
CA ASP A 237 13.83 -12.86 -8.46
C ASP A 237 14.94 -12.40 -9.42
N CYS A 238 14.93 -11.13 -9.85
CA CYS A 238 15.84 -10.65 -10.88
C CYS A 238 16.40 -9.22 -10.71
N ALA A 239 16.47 -8.68 -9.48
CA ALA A 239 17.10 -7.36 -9.26
C ALA A 239 18.57 -7.28 -9.75
N ASP A 240 19.29 -8.40 -9.80
CA ASP A 240 20.64 -8.50 -10.38
C ASP A 240 20.71 -8.14 -11.87
N GLN A 241 19.59 -8.26 -12.60
CA GLN A 241 19.47 -7.87 -14.01
C GLN A 241 19.15 -6.38 -14.17
N TYR A 242 18.74 -5.71 -13.09
CA TYR A 242 18.21 -4.35 -13.09
C TYR A 242 19.04 -3.40 -12.23
N ALA A 243 20.38 -3.52 -12.27
CA ALA A 243 21.30 -2.66 -11.52
C ALA A 243 21.19 -1.14 -11.83
N LYS A 244 20.45 -0.77 -12.89
CA LYS A 244 20.11 0.62 -13.22
C LYS A 244 18.95 1.19 -12.39
N VAL A 245 18.24 0.37 -11.61
CA VAL A 245 17.23 0.83 -10.65
C VAL A 245 17.97 1.48 -9.47
N THR A 246 18.11 2.80 -9.54
CA THR A 246 18.80 3.57 -8.50
C THR A 246 17.88 3.88 -7.34
N HIS A 247 16.60 4.07 -7.62
CA HIS A 247 15.57 4.39 -6.64
C HIS A 247 14.36 3.52 -6.87
N TRP A 248 13.82 2.99 -5.78
CA TRP A 248 12.52 2.35 -5.77
C TRP A 248 11.64 2.97 -4.70
N PHE A 249 10.57 3.62 -5.14
CA PHE A 249 9.51 4.15 -4.29
C PHE A 249 8.35 3.16 -4.24
N THR A 250 7.94 2.76 -3.04
CA THR A 250 6.68 2.05 -2.81
C THR A 250 5.67 2.97 -2.15
N LEU A 251 4.49 3.07 -2.75
CA LEU A 251 3.38 3.92 -2.31
C LEU A 251 2.17 3.03 -1.99
N GLY A 252 1.42 3.30 -0.92
CA GLY A 252 0.20 2.54 -0.64
C GLY A 252 0.43 1.04 -0.46
N CYS A 253 1.56 0.64 0.12
CA CYS A 253 2.14 -0.69 -0.08
C CYS A 253 1.55 -1.80 0.83
N PRO A 254 0.87 -2.85 0.29
CA PRO A 254 0.34 -3.95 1.09
C PRO A 254 1.36 -5.02 1.50
N LEU A 255 2.66 -4.87 1.22
CA LEU A 255 3.66 -5.94 1.44
C LEU A 255 3.70 -6.45 2.89
N VAL A 256 3.51 -5.60 3.90
CA VAL A 256 3.43 -6.05 5.31
C VAL A 256 2.27 -7.02 5.52
N LYS A 257 1.13 -6.77 4.88
CA LYS A 257 -0.07 -7.63 4.98
C LYS A 257 0.18 -8.97 4.32
N VAL A 258 0.73 -8.93 3.09
CA VAL A 258 1.16 -10.11 2.33
C VAL A 258 2.16 -10.95 3.14
N MET A 259 3.10 -10.30 3.82
CA MET A 259 4.06 -10.95 4.71
C MET A 259 3.42 -11.63 5.92
N ARG A 260 2.49 -10.96 6.59
CA ARG A 260 1.83 -11.49 7.80
C ARG A 260 0.93 -12.69 7.52
N ILE A 261 0.35 -12.78 6.32
CA ILE A 261 -0.35 -13.99 5.86
C ILE A 261 0.60 -15.07 5.31
N GLY A 262 1.91 -14.87 5.45
CA GLY A 262 2.94 -15.88 5.22
C GLY A 262 3.61 -15.86 3.85
N GLN A 263 3.32 -14.86 3.00
CA GLN A 263 3.89 -14.73 1.65
C GLN A 263 5.09 -13.77 1.64
N ARG A 264 6.09 -13.92 0.75
CA ARG A 264 7.19 -12.94 0.55
C ARG A 264 7.94 -12.53 1.83
N ARG A 265 8.57 -13.50 2.49
CA ARG A 265 9.22 -13.31 3.81
C ARG A 265 10.65 -12.79 3.76
N ASP A 266 11.27 -12.75 2.59
CA ASP A 266 12.66 -12.34 2.43
C ASP A 266 12.85 -11.47 1.18
N LEU A 267 14.02 -10.84 1.07
CA LEU A 267 14.32 -9.86 0.02
C LEU A 267 14.79 -10.48 -1.30
N GLY A 268 15.04 -11.80 -1.35
CA GLY A 268 15.62 -12.45 -2.50
C GLY A 268 16.92 -11.76 -2.94
N LYS A 269 16.94 -11.28 -4.19
CA LYS A 269 18.07 -10.59 -4.80
C LYS A 269 18.12 -9.07 -4.54
N ILE A 270 17.16 -8.51 -3.82
CA ILE A 270 17.15 -7.08 -3.49
C ILE A 270 18.24 -6.80 -2.44
N ASN A 271 19.21 -5.94 -2.80
CA ASN A 271 20.30 -5.47 -1.95
C ASN A 271 20.88 -4.15 -2.49
N TYR A 272 21.84 -3.52 -1.81
CA TYR A 272 22.41 -2.23 -2.24
C TYR A 272 23.10 -2.25 -3.61
N GLY A 273 23.57 -3.42 -4.05
CA GLY A 273 24.16 -3.58 -5.38
C GLY A 273 23.13 -3.61 -6.51
N THR A 274 21.87 -3.88 -6.20
CA THR A 274 20.81 -4.07 -7.20
C THR A 274 19.75 -2.96 -7.14
N VAL A 275 19.27 -2.60 -5.95
CA VAL A 275 18.38 -1.46 -5.70
C VAL A 275 19.09 -0.55 -4.72
N LYS A 276 19.65 0.58 -5.18
CA LYS A 276 20.51 1.40 -4.29
C LYS A 276 19.74 2.02 -3.14
N HIS A 277 18.52 2.50 -3.41
CA HIS A 277 17.66 3.12 -2.43
C HIS A 277 16.24 2.62 -2.57
N TRP A 278 15.66 2.10 -1.47
CA TRP A 278 14.25 1.78 -1.38
C TRP A 278 13.58 2.72 -0.38
N PHE A 279 12.68 3.56 -0.88
CA PHE A 279 11.84 4.46 -0.10
C PHE A 279 10.42 3.92 -0.04
N ASN A 280 9.88 3.75 1.16
CA ASN A 280 8.48 3.40 1.37
C ASN A 280 7.73 4.62 1.89
N ILE A 281 6.90 5.21 1.05
CA ILE A 281 6.07 6.36 1.41
C ILE A 281 4.70 5.82 1.83
N TYR A 282 4.29 6.10 3.07
CA TYR A 282 3.04 5.58 3.62
C TYR A 282 2.31 6.64 4.45
N ASP A 283 0.98 6.54 4.46
CA ASP A 283 0.10 7.27 5.38
C ASP A 283 -0.39 6.31 6.48
N SER A 284 -0.39 6.79 7.72
CA SER A 284 -0.89 6.06 8.90
C SER A 284 -2.41 5.87 8.93
N THR A 285 -3.15 6.55 8.05
CA THR A 285 -4.59 6.40 7.86
C THR A 285 -4.93 5.45 6.70
N ASP A 286 -3.96 5.16 5.82
CA ASP A 286 -4.12 4.20 4.74
C ASP A 286 -4.09 2.76 5.28
N LEU A 287 -5.24 2.09 5.24
CA LEU A 287 -5.40 0.72 5.74
C LEU A 287 -4.54 -0.31 5.00
N VAL A 288 -4.16 -0.02 3.75
CA VAL A 288 -3.35 -0.89 2.89
C VAL A 288 -1.88 -0.77 3.25
N ALA A 289 -1.40 0.45 3.49
CA ALA A 289 0.02 0.74 3.65
C ALA A 289 0.50 0.60 5.10
N ASN A 290 1.74 0.16 5.29
CA ASN A 290 2.44 0.25 6.57
C ASN A 290 3.90 0.65 6.34
N ALA A 291 4.58 1.06 7.42
CA ALA A 291 6.04 1.05 7.46
C ALA A 291 6.59 -0.37 7.16
N LEU A 292 7.53 -0.47 6.23
CA LEU A 292 8.13 -1.73 5.78
C LEU A 292 9.42 -2.06 6.53
N GLY A 293 10.15 -1.07 7.03
CA GLY A 293 11.45 -1.22 7.67
C GLY A 293 11.47 -2.25 8.79
N PRO A 294 10.50 -2.26 9.73
CA PRO A 294 10.43 -3.28 10.78
C PRO A 294 10.24 -4.71 10.25
N SER A 295 9.65 -4.86 9.06
CA SER A 295 9.36 -6.16 8.42
C SER A 295 10.51 -6.65 7.53
N PHE A 296 11.24 -5.73 6.91
CA PHE A 296 12.32 -6.00 5.96
C PHE A 296 13.68 -5.50 6.48
N CYS A 297 13.93 -5.66 7.78
CA CYS A 297 15.16 -5.19 8.41
C CYS A 297 16.35 -6.10 8.04
N ARG A 298 17.31 -5.57 7.26
CA ARG A 298 18.62 -6.19 7.06
C ARG A 298 19.74 -5.20 7.39
N PRO A 299 20.80 -5.63 8.09
CA PRO A 299 21.96 -4.75 8.36
C PRO A 299 22.59 -4.22 7.07
N GLU A 300 22.59 -5.01 6.00
CA GLU A 300 23.21 -4.67 4.73
C GLU A 300 22.23 -4.07 3.71
N PHE A 301 21.02 -3.66 4.11
CA PHE A 301 20.07 -3.03 3.20
C PHE A 301 19.10 -2.11 3.96
N LEU A 302 19.27 -0.80 3.80
CA LEU A 302 18.43 0.19 4.46
C LEU A 302 17.27 0.58 3.55
N LEU A 303 16.08 0.12 3.94
CA LEU A 303 14.82 0.66 3.49
C LEU A 303 14.49 1.92 4.30
N HIS A 304 14.07 2.98 3.63
CA HIS A 304 13.68 4.25 4.25
C HIS A 304 12.16 4.39 4.28
N ASP A 305 11.56 4.24 5.46
CA ASP A 305 10.16 4.56 5.67
C ASP A 305 9.98 6.08 5.80
N ILE A 306 9.09 6.63 4.97
CA ILE A 306 8.73 8.05 4.94
C ILE A 306 7.24 8.15 5.25
N PHE A 307 6.92 8.76 6.37
CA PHE A 307 5.55 9.10 6.70
C PHE A 307 5.14 10.37 5.95
N VAL A 308 3.96 10.33 5.35
CA VAL A 308 3.27 11.48 4.74
C VAL A 308 1.85 11.56 5.27
N ASP A 309 1.36 12.77 5.43
CA ASP A 309 -0.04 13.04 5.77
C ASP A 309 -0.79 13.34 4.47
N ILE A 310 -1.53 12.35 3.96
CA ILE A 310 -2.29 12.41 2.70
C ILE A 310 -3.75 12.67 2.99
N ALA A 311 -4.28 12.01 4.02
CA ALA A 311 -5.65 12.15 4.47
C ALA A 311 -5.91 13.57 5.01
N SER A 312 -6.30 14.44 4.11
CA SER A 312 -6.99 15.69 4.41
C SER A 312 -8.33 15.63 3.73
N ASP A 313 -9.45 15.85 4.43
CA ASP A 313 -10.77 15.94 3.78
C ASP A 313 -10.69 16.95 2.60
N PRO A 314 -10.96 16.57 1.33
CA PRO A 314 -11.60 15.33 0.84
C PRO A 314 -10.67 14.26 0.22
N LEU A 315 -9.35 14.44 0.27
CA LEU A 315 -8.36 13.54 -0.30
C LEU A 315 -8.33 12.17 0.40
N PRO A 316 -8.42 11.07 -0.36
CA PRO A 316 -8.33 9.73 0.19
C PRO A 316 -6.91 9.43 0.65
N SER A 317 -6.74 8.72 1.76
CA SER A 317 -5.44 8.32 2.32
C SER A 317 -4.57 7.48 1.36
N HIS A 318 -5.17 6.91 0.31
CA HIS A 318 -4.49 6.07 -0.68
C HIS A 318 -4.15 6.81 -1.99
N ASP A 319 -4.40 8.13 -2.07
CA ASP A 319 -4.04 8.94 -3.24
C ASP A 319 -2.66 9.62 -3.06
N TYR A 320 -1.61 8.80 -3.17
CA TYR A 320 -0.22 9.27 -3.03
C TYR A 320 0.23 10.17 -4.17
N PHE A 321 -0.42 10.09 -5.32
CA PHE A 321 0.02 10.77 -6.54
C PHE A 321 -0.40 12.24 -6.61
N THR A 322 -1.41 12.65 -5.85
CA THR A 322 -1.78 14.07 -5.71
C THR A 322 -1.10 14.74 -4.52
N ASN A 323 -0.52 13.96 -3.59
CA ASN A 323 0.16 14.49 -2.42
C ASN A 323 1.45 15.26 -2.81
N PRO A 324 1.56 16.57 -2.48
CA PRO A 324 2.72 17.36 -2.87
C PRO A 324 4.05 16.84 -2.32
N GLN A 325 4.06 16.34 -1.09
CA GLN A 325 5.28 15.86 -0.43
C GLN A 325 5.81 14.57 -1.11
N THR A 326 4.92 13.64 -1.45
CA THR A 326 5.26 12.46 -2.25
C THR A 326 5.89 12.86 -3.58
N LEU A 327 5.28 13.80 -4.29
CA LEU A 327 5.78 14.28 -5.59
C LEU A 327 7.14 14.99 -5.47
N GLU A 328 7.40 15.71 -4.37
CA GLU A 328 8.72 16.30 -4.11
C GLU A 328 9.80 15.23 -3.92
N TYR A 329 9.51 14.14 -3.20
CA TYR A 329 10.47 13.04 -3.04
C TYR A 329 10.81 12.37 -4.37
N ILE A 330 9.80 12.10 -5.20
CA ILE A 330 10.01 11.52 -6.53
C ILE A 330 10.78 12.49 -7.43
N ALA A 331 10.41 13.77 -7.44
CA ALA A 331 11.12 14.80 -8.21
C ALA A 331 12.58 14.92 -7.77
N ALA A 332 12.85 14.88 -6.48
CA ALA A 332 14.22 14.97 -5.97
C ALA A 332 15.10 13.78 -6.41
N ALA A 333 14.56 12.57 -6.53
CA ALA A 333 15.28 11.42 -7.11
C ALA A 333 15.53 11.56 -8.62
N MET A 334 14.67 12.31 -9.31
CA MET A 334 14.75 12.56 -10.75
C MET A 334 15.65 13.74 -11.15
N ARG A 335 16.14 14.55 -10.19
CA ARG A 335 17.11 15.63 -10.45
C ARG A 335 18.39 15.09 -11.06
#